data_AF-A0A103XVM1-F1
#
_entry.id   AF-A0A103XVM1-F1
#
_cell.length_a   1.000
_cell.length_b   1.000
_cell.length_c   1.000
_cell.angle_alpha   90.00
_cell.angle_beta   90.00
_cell.angle_gamma   90.00
#
_symmetry.space_group_name_H-M   'P 1'
#
loop_
_entity.id
_entity.type
_entity.pdbx_description
1 polymer ?
#
loop_
_entity_poly.entity_id
_entity_poly.type
_entity_poly.pdbx_seq_one_letter_code
_entity_poly.pdbx_strand_id
1 'polypeptide(L)'
;MGADAGILSGFSGLESIPGPELPKIDSFTRFNEENQKRYAENDARFKESPLLKELLEKSKLNKEKNRQAIQDKYCIRGAEWGVGDCSAEGMSPQEKDEFIAMLKKKAGVE
;
A
#
# COMPACT_ATOMS: atom_id res chain seq x y z
N MET A 1 -28.39 9.57 43.91
CA MET A 1 -28.69 9.12 42.53
C MET A 1 -27.39 8.64 41.93
N GLY A 2 -27.25 7.33 41.75
CA GLY A 2 -26.13 6.70 41.07
C GLY A 2 -26.40 6.56 39.57
N ALA A 3 -25.35 6.24 38.84
CA ALA A 3 -25.40 5.42 37.64
C ALA A 3 -24.10 4.61 37.60
N ASP A 4 -24.26 3.29 37.62
CA ASP A 4 -23.26 2.25 37.50
C ASP A 4 -22.31 2.48 36.30
N ALA A 5 -21.02 2.69 36.58
CA ALA A 5 -19.98 2.40 35.61
C ALA A 5 -19.68 0.90 35.72
N GLY A 6 -20.22 0.13 34.76
CA GLY A 6 -20.11 -1.32 34.73
C GLY A 6 -18.68 -1.84 34.88
N ILE A 7 -18.62 -3.09 35.32
CA ILE A 7 -17.47 -3.94 35.71
C ILE A 7 -16.31 -3.98 34.68
N LEU A 8 -16.42 -3.32 33.53
CA LEU A 8 -15.47 -3.39 32.41
C LEU A 8 -14.83 -2.05 31.99
N SER A 9 -15.05 -0.94 32.70
CA SER A 9 -14.47 0.36 32.32
C SER A 9 -13.00 0.57 32.73
N GLY A 10 -12.30 -0.48 33.20
CA GLY A 10 -10.93 -0.38 33.72
C GLY A 10 -9.96 -1.48 33.29
N PHE A 11 -10.31 -2.36 32.35
CA PHE A 11 -9.31 -3.27 31.77
C PHE A 11 -8.45 -2.49 30.78
N SER A 12 -7.40 -1.84 31.30
CA SER A 12 -6.15 -1.76 30.55
C SER A 12 -5.86 -3.19 30.10
N GLY A 13 -5.79 -3.43 28.79
CA GLY A 13 -5.41 -4.72 28.27
C GLY A 13 -4.07 -5.14 28.89
N LEU A 14 -3.66 -6.39 28.62
CA LEU A 14 -2.27 -6.83 28.76
C LEU A 14 -1.36 -6.02 27.81
N GLU A 15 -1.35 -4.70 27.93
CA GLU A 15 -0.51 -3.79 27.17
C GLU A 15 0.92 -3.98 27.68
N SER A 16 1.62 -4.86 26.97
CA SER A 16 3.07 -4.96 26.89
C SER A 16 3.79 -4.76 28.22
N ILE A 17 3.64 -5.71 29.14
CA ILE A 17 4.75 -5.98 30.06
C ILE A 17 5.83 -6.60 29.18
N PRO A 18 6.96 -5.92 28.89
CA PRO A 18 8.00 -6.49 28.06
C PRO A 18 8.45 -7.79 28.71
N GLY A 19 8.36 -8.88 27.96
CA GLY A 19 8.83 -10.19 28.43
C GLY A 19 10.31 -10.12 28.82
N PRO A 20 10.77 -11.02 29.70
CA PRO A 20 12.17 -11.04 30.13
C PRO A 20 13.09 -11.10 28.89
N GLU A 21 14.17 -10.31 28.91
CA GLU A 21 15.16 -10.35 27.83
C GLU A 21 15.70 -11.78 27.71
N LEU A 22 15.55 -12.36 26.53
CA LEU A 22 16.12 -13.67 26.24
C LEU A 22 17.64 -13.58 26.37
N PRO A 23 18.30 -14.57 27.00
CA PRO A 23 19.74 -14.56 27.14
C PRO A 23 20.39 -14.47 25.75
N LYS A 24 21.10 -13.37 25.52
CA LYS A 24 21.84 -13.12 24.28
C LYS A 24 23.07 -14.02 24.29
N ILE A 25 22.97 -15.15 23.61
CA ILE A 25 24.10 -16.06 23.43
C ILE A 25 24.97 -15.47 22.31
N ASP A 26 26.23 -15.21 22.61
CA ASP A 26 27.17 -14.46 21.75
C ASP A 26 27.32 -15.07 20.33
N SER A 27 27.19 -16.39 20.21
CA SER A 27 27.20 -17.12 18.94
C SER A 27 25.98 -16.82 18.04
N PHE A 28 24.80 -16.60 18.61
CA PHE A 28 23.59 -16.25 17.85
C PHE A 28 23.63 -14.80 17.37
N THR A 29 24.22 -13.90 18.16
CA THR A 29 24.44 -12.50 17.76
C THR A 29 25.36 -12.45 16.53
N ARG A 30 26.52 -13.11 16.60
CA ARG A 30 27.46 -13.17 15.47
C ARG A 30 26.87 -13.83 14.22
N PHE A 31 26.11 -14.92 14.39
CA PHE A 31 25.42 -15.57 13.26
C PHE A 31 24.35 -14.67 12.63
N ASN A 32 23.58 -13.93 13.44
CA ASN A 32 22.60 -12.97 12.93
C ASN A 32 23.28 -11.83 12.16
N GLU A 33 24.38 -11.28 12.68
CA GLU A 33 25.16 -10.23 12.02
C GLU A 33 25.75 -10.69 10.69
N GLU A 34 26.33 -11.89 10.64
CA GLU A 34 26.86 -12.48 9.41
C GLU A 34 25.76 -12.71 8.35
N ASN A 35 24.59 -13.20 8.76
CA ASN A 35 23.46 -13.37 7.85
C ASN A 35 22.93 -12.02 7.35
N GLN A 36 22.76 -11.05 8.24
CA GLN A 36 22.32 -9.70 7.86
C GLN A 36 23.27 -9.06 6.86
N LYS A 37 24.59 -9.22 7.08
CA LYS A 37 25.62 -8.77 6.14
C LYS A 37 25.48 -9.47 4.79
N ARG A 38 25.29 -10.78 4.76
CA ARG A 38 25.07 -11.55 3.51
C ARG A 38 23.83 -11.09 2.76
N TYR A 39 22.72 -10.82 3.46
CA TYR A 39 21.52 -10.29 2.82
C TYR A 39 21.76 -8.91 2.22
N ALA A 40 22.44 -8.02 2.95
CA ALA A 40 22.77 -6.68 2.46
C ALA A 40 23.70 -6.73 1.23
N GLU A 41 24.71 -7.59 1.25
CA GLU A 41 25.62 -7.80 0.10
C GLU A 41 24.88 -8.35 -1.11
N ASN A 42 23.98 -9.33 -0.92
CA ASN A 42 23.20 -9.89 -2.02
C ASN A 42 22.19 -8.89 -2.59
N ASP A 43 21.54 -8.09 -1.74
CA ASP A 43 20.65 -7.02 -2.17
C ASP A 43 21.40 -5.93 -2.95
N ALA A 44 22.61 -5.54 -2.50
CA ALA A 44 23.46 -4.61 -3.22
C ALA A 44 23.86 -5.16 -4.60
N ARG A 45 24.30 -6.42 -4.66
CA ARG A 45 24.61 -7.10 -5.94
C ARG A 45 23.40 -7.19 -6.87
N PHE A 46 22.21 -7.44 -6.32
CA PHE A 46 20.98 -7.50 -7.10
C PHE A 46 20.58 -6.12 -7.64
N LYS A 47 20.67 -5.08 -6.82
CA LYS A 47 20.45 -3.67 -7.21
C LYS A 47 21.39 -3.22 -8.33
N GLU A 48 22.61 -3.75 -8.33
CA GLU A 48 23.59 -3.48 -9.38
C GLU A 48 23.44 -4.35 -10.62
N SER A 49 22.58 -5.37 -10.58
CA SER A 49 22.41 -6.32 -11.68
C SER A 49 21.96 -5.63 -12.97
N PRO A 50 22.47 -6.06 -14.14
CA PRO A 50 22.09 -5.47 -15.43
C PRO A 50 20.59 -5.68 -15.72
N LEU A 51 20.05 -6.83 -15.29
CA LEU A 51 18.63 -7.16 -15.45
C LEU A 51 17.73 -6.16 -14.72
N LEU A 52 18.00 -5.88 -13.43
CA LEU A 52 17.17 -4.95 -12.67
C LEU A 52 17.26 -3.54 -13.25
N LYS A 53 18.45 -3.09 -13.66
CA LYS A 53 18.65 -1.79 -14.30
C LYS A 53 17.83 -1.68 -15.59
N GLU A 54 17.87 -2.69 -16.45
CA GLU A 54 17.07 -2.71 -17.68
C GLU A 54 15.56 -2.66 -17.40
N LEU A 55 15.08 -3.45 -16.43
CA LEU A 55 13.67 -3.47 -16.04
C LEU A 55 13.22 -2.13 -15.44
N LEU A 56 14.08 -1.47 -14.66
CA LEU A 56 13.80 -0.15 -14.11
C LEU A 56 13.67 0.91 -15.21
N GLU A 57 14.57 0.91 -16.20
CA GLU A 57 14.48 1.83 -17.33
C GLU A 57 13.23 1.57 -18.18
N LYS A 58 12.91 0.30 -18.48
CA LYS A 58 11.65 -0.06 -19.15
C LYS A 58 10.43 0.38 -18.34
N SER A 59 10.46 0.20 -17.02
CA SER A 59 9.37 0.62 -16.13
C SER A 59 9.17 2.13 -16.15
N LYS A 60 10.24 2.93 -16.11
CA LYS A 60 10.16 4.40 -16.23
C LYS A 60 9.55 4.83 -17.57
N LEU A 61 10.01 4.26 -18.68
CA LEU A 61 9.49 4.55 -20.01
C LEU A 61 8.00 4.17 -20.13
N ASN A 62 7.62 3.01 -19.60
CA ASN A 62 6.24 2.56 -19.59
C ASN A 62 5.34 3.41 -18.69
N LYS A 63 5.86 3.89 -17.56
CA LYS A 63 5.13 4.79 -16.66
C LYS A 63 4.74 6.07 -17.38
N GLU A 64 5.69 6.71 -18.07
CA GLU A 64 5.38 7.95 -18.79
C GLU A 64 4.48 7.69 -19.99
N LYS A 65 4.80 6.66 -20.79
CA LYS A 65 3.99 6.29 -21.96
C LYS A 65 2.54 6.01 -21.62
N ASN A 66 2.29 5.36 -20.48
CA ASN A 66 0.95 4.93 -20.08
C ASN A 66 0.33 5.85 -19.01
N ARG A 67 0.94 6.99 -18.68
CA ARG A 67 0.52 7.85 -17.57
C ARG A 67 -0.96 8.23 -17.65
N GLN A 68 -1.38 8.70 -18.82
CA GLN A 68 -2.76 9.14 -19.06
C GLN A 68 -3.74 7.96 -19.01
N ALA A 69 -3.43 6.86 -19.72
CA ALA A 69 -4.27 5.66 -19.69
C ALA A 69 -4.43 5.07 -18.27
N ILE A 70 -3.39 5.17 -17.44
CA ILE A 70 -3.45 4.76 -16.03
C ILE A 70 -4.37 5.70 -15.25
N GLN A 71 -4.21 7.02 -15.40
CA GLN A 71 -5.07 8.02 -14.75
C GLN A 71 -6.54 7.82 -15.14
N ASP A 72 -6.83 7.64 -16.42
CA ASP A 72 -8.18 7.44 -16.92
C ASP A 72 -8.81 6.15 -16.33
N LYS A 73 -8.06 5.05 -16.25
CA LYS A 73 -8.51 3.81 -15.60
C LYS A 73 -8.86 4.00 -14.13
N TYR A 74 -8.02 4.71 -13.39
CA TYR A 74 -8.28 4.98 -11.97
C TYR A 74 -9.45 5.94 -11.79
N CYS A 75 -9.60 6.93 -12.66
CA CYS A 75 -10.69 7.89 -12.61
C CYS A 75 -12.05 7.22 -12.87
N ILE A 76 -12.13 6.35 -13.89
CA ILE A 76 -13.33 5.55 -14.17
C ILE A 76 -13.69 4.68 -12.96
N ARG A 77 -12.72 3.94 -12.41
CA ARG A 77 -12.97 3.06 -11.26
C ARG A 77 -13.34 3.85 -10.00
N GLY A 78 -12.72 5.02 -9.80
CA GLY A 78 -13.05 5.92 -8.70
C GLY A 78 -14.48 6.44 -8.79
N ALA A 79 -14.93 6.82 -9.98
CA ALA A 79 -16.32 7.21 -10.25
C ALA A 79 -17.30 6.05 -9.99
N GLU A 80 -16.96 4.84 -10.43
CA GLU A 80 -17.79 3.64 -10.21
C GLU A 80 -17.95 3.33 -8.70
N TRP A 81 -16.84 3.36 -7.96
CA TRP A 81 -16.77 2.93 -6.55
C TRP A 81 -17.03 4.06 -5.55
N GLY A 82 -17.16 5.31 -6.01
CA GLY A 82 -17.39 6.47 -5.15
C GLY A 82 -16.17 6.89 -4.31
N VAL A 83 -14.95 6.56 -4.74
CA VAL A 83 -13.71 6.85 -3.98
C VAL A 83 -12.70 7.64 -4.80
N GLY A 84 -11.98 8.55 -4.12
CA GLY A 84 -10.92 9.35 -4.72
C GLY A 84 -11.40 10.60 -5.46
N ASP A 85 -10.47 11.27 -6.15
CA ASP A 85 -10.69 12.61 -6.74
C ASP A 85 -11.70 12.63 -7.89
N CYS A 86 -11.96 11.48 -8.52
CA CYS A 86 -12.98 11.31 -9.57
C CYS A 86 -14.28 10.66 -9.04
N SER A 87 -14.51 10.66 -7.73
CA SER A 87 -15.71 10.07 -7.14
C SER A 87 -16.98 10.73 -7.67
N ALA A 88 -17.99 9.91 -7.96
CA ALA A 88 -19.35 10.33 -8.28
C ALA A 88 -20.29 10.21 -7.06
N GLU A 89 -19.72 10.12 -5.85
CA GLU A 89 -20.48 10.05 -4.61
C GLU A 89 -21.28 11.35 -4.40
N GLY A 90 -22.56 11.23 -4.05
CA GLY A 90 -23.47 12.37 -3.88
C GLY A 90 -24.14 12.87 -5.18
N MET A 91 -23.80 12.32 -6.35
CA MET A 91 -24.58 12.51 -7.58
C MET A 91 -25.86 11.69 -7.55
N SER A 92 -26.89 12.11 -8.28
CA SER A 92 -28.04 11.23 -8.53
C SER A 92 -27.60 10.02 -9.38
N PRO A 93 -28.33 8.88 -9.33
CA PRO A 93 -27.96 7.70 -10.10
C PRO A 93 -27.79 7.97 -11.61
N GLN A 94 -28.64 8.84 -12.16
CA GLN A 94 -28.61 9.22 -13.58
C GLN A 94 -27.36 10.05 -13.92
N GLU A 95 -27.05 11.06 -13.12
CA GLU A 95 -25.86 11.90 -13.30
C GLU A 95 -24.56 11.08 -13.14
N LYS A 96 -24.55 10.12 -12.21
CA LYS A 96 -23.43 9.20 -12.02
C LYS A 96 -23.20 8.35 -13.27
N ASP A 97 -24.24 7.75 -13.83
CA ASP A 97 -24.13 6.92 -15.03
C ASP A 97 -23.67 7.72 -16.25
N GLU A 98 -24.20 8.94 -16.43
CA GLU A 98 -23.79 9.86 -17.49
C GLU A 98 -22.31 10.29 -17.35
N PHE A 99 -21.88 10.60 -16.12
CA PHE A 99 -20.50 10.95 -15.82
C PHE A 99 -19.53 9.79 -16.10
N ILE A 100 -19.88 8.57 -15.66
CA ILE A 100 -19.08 7.37 -15.94
C ILE A 100 -19.02 7.10 -17.45
N ALA A 101 -20.13 7.25 -18.17
CA ALA A 101 -20.17 7.08 -19.63
C ALA A 101 -19.26 8.10 -20.34
N MET A 102 -19.26 9.35 -19.89
CA MET A 102 -18.35 10.38 -20.40
C MET A 102 -16.87 10.00 -20.20
N LEU A 103 -16.52 9.51 -19.01
CA LEU A 103 -15.15 9.07 -18.71
C LEU A 103 -14.72 7.88 -19.57
N LYS A 104 -15.60 6.88 -19.76
CA LYS A 104 -15.33 5.72 -20.63
C LYS A 104 -15.13 6.12 -22.09
N LYS A 105 -15.97 7.03 -22.60
CA LYS A 105 -15.83 7.59 -23.95
C LYS A 105 -14.51 8.35 -24.13
N LYS A 106 -14.14 9.19 -23.15
CA LYS A 106 -12.87 9.92 -23.16
C LYS A 106 -11.66 8.99 -23.17
N ALA A 107 -11.74 7.88 -22.45
CA ALA A 107 -10.68 6.87 -22.36
C ALA A 107 -10.66 5.88 -23.55
N GLY A 108 -11.66 5.94 -24.45
CA GLY A 108 -11.78 5.02 -25.58
C GLY A 108 -12.12 3.57 -25.17
N VAL A 109 -12.88 3.41 -24.08
CA VAL A 109 -13.29 2.11 -23.51
C VAL A 109 -14.79 1.88 -23.74
N GLU A 110 -15.31 2.27 -24.91
CA GLU A 110 -16.72 2.07 -25.29
C GLU A 110 -17.13 0.59 -25.26
#